data_AF-A0A932U5U2-F1
#
_entry.id   AF-A0A932U5U2-F1
#
_cell.length_a   1.000
_cell.length_b   1.000
_cell.length_c   1.000
_cell.angle_alpha   90.00
_cell.angle_beta   90.00
_cell.angle_gamma   90.00
#
_symmetry.space_group_name_H-M   'P 1'
#
loop_
_entity.id
_entity.type
_entity.pdbx_description
1 polymer ?
#
loop_
_entity_poly.entity_id
_entity_poly.type
_entity_poly.pdbx_seq_one_letter_code
_entity_poly.pdbx_strand_id
1 'polypeptide(L)'
;MKLIVGLGNPGPQYARNRHNLGFQVVDILARRHNIELSRSQNKARFGDGWITRRRTPDPDNPFGGLAERQKVLLVKPLTYMNK
;
A
#
# COMPACT_ATOMS: atom_id res chain seq x y z
N MET A 1 4.01 -9.95 8.73
CA MET A 1 3.03 -8.97 8.19
C MET A 1 3.73 -7.63 8.03
N LYS A 2 3.47 -6.88 6.95
CA LYS A 2 4.03 -5.54 6.74
C LYS A 2 2.93 -4.49 6.75
N LEU A 3 3.25 -3.29 7.22
CA LEU A 3 2.39 -2.12 7.17
C LEU A 3 2.91 -1.19 6.07
N ILE A 4 2.04 -0.79 5.14
CA ILE A 4 2.37 0.16 4.08
C ILE A 4 1.42 1.36 4.24
N VAL A 5 1.98 2.50 4.62
CA VAL A 5 1.22 3.72 4.87
C VAL A 5 1.47 4.72 3.74
N GLY A 6 0.39 5.13 3.09
CA GLY A 6 0.40 6.24 2.16
C GLY A 6 0.07 7.52 2.91
N LEU A 7 0.99 8.46 2.97
CA LEU A 7 0.75 9.77 3.57
C LEU A 7 0.03 10.70 2.59
N GLY A 8 -0.81 11.59 3.12
CA GLY A 8 -1.65 12.51 2.34
C GLY A 8 -2.70 13.20 3.20
N ASN A 9 -3.44 14.11 2.58
CA ASN A 9 -4.59 14.78 3.18
C ASN A 9 -5.91 14.22 2.61
N PRO A 10 -6.93 13.97 3.46
CA PRO A 10 -8.25 13.56 3.01
C PRO A 10 -9.03 14.72 2.38
N GLY A 11 -9.83 14.42 1.35
CA GLY A 11 -10.70 15.39 0.67
C GLY A 11 -10.38 15.57 -0.82
N PRO A 12 -11.39 15.85 -1.67
CA PRO A 12 -11.22 15.96 -3.12
C PRO A 12 -10.24 17.07 -3.55
N GLN A 13 -10.17 18.16 -2.78
CA GLN A 13 -9.28 19.29 -3.03
C GLN A 13 -7.79 18.94 -2.94
N TYR A 14 -7.42 17.80 -2.33
CA TYR A 14 -6.03 17.36 -2.20
C TYR A 14 -5.65 16.26 -3.19
N ALA A 15 -6.61 15.72 -3.95
CA ALA A 15 -6.44 14.47 -4.71
C ALA A 15 -5.27 14.51 -5.73
N ARG A 16 -4.97 15.68 -6.30
CA ARG A 16 -3.94 15.86 -7.35
C ARG A 16 -2.68 16.60 -6.87
N ASN A 17 -2.52 16.76 -5.56
CA ASN A 17 -1.42 17.53 -4.99
C ASN A 17 -0.19 16.62 -4.81
N ARG A 18 1.03 17.15 -4.95
CA ARG A 18 2.28 16.37 -4.76
C ARG A 18 2.36 15.72 -3.37
N HIS A 19 1.79 16.36 -2.35
CA HIS A 19 1.68 15.82 -0.98
C HIS A 19 0.80 14.58 -0.86
N ASN A 20 -0.10 14.33 -1.83
CA ASN A 20 -0.99 13.16 -1.84
C ASN A 20 -0.45 11.99 -2.66
N LEU A 21 0.81 12.06 -3.12
CA LEU A 21 1.42 10.97 -3.88
C LEU A 21 1.40 9.65 -3.08
N GLY A 22 1.60 9.70 -1.76
CA GLY A 22 1.52 8.53 -0.89
C GLY A 22 0.13 7.85 -0.94
N PHE A 23 -0.95 8.62 -0.88
CA PHE A 23 -2.32 8.11 -1.07
C PHE A 23 -2.50 7.46 -2.45
N GLN A 24 -2.00 8.11 -3.51
CA GLN A 24 -2.12 7.58 -4.87
C GLN A 24 -1.36 6.27 -5.04
N VAL A 25 -0.16 6.14 -4.47
CA VAL A 25 0.62 4.90 -4.47
C VAL A 25 -0.15 3.78 -3.77
N VAL A 26 -0.75 4.04 -2.60
CA VAL A 26 -1.58 3.04 -1.90
C VAL A 26 -2.80 2.64 -2.73
N ASP A 27 -3.50 3.60 -3.36
CA ASP A 27 -4.65 3.30 -4.21
C ASP A 27 -4.25 2.49 -5.47
N ILE A 28 -3.05 2.70 -6.01
CA ILE A 28 -2.49 1.91 -7.13
C ILE A 28 -2.11 0.50 -6.65
N LEU A 29 -1.44 0.36 -5.50
CA LEU A 29 -1.08 -0.93 -4.92
C LEU A 29 -2.33 -1.75 -4.60
N ALA A 30 -3.32 -1.13 -3.98
CA ALA A 30 -4.62 -1.74 -3.67
C ALA A 30 -5.26 -2.32 -4.94
N ARG A 31 -5.35 -1.52 -6.01
CA ARG A 31 -5.89 -1.97 -7.31
C ARG A 31 -5.09 -3.10 -7.94
N ARG A 32 -3.76 -2.99 -7.98
CA ARG A 32 -2.87 -4.01 -8.59
C ARG A 32 -2.94 -5.36 -7.88
N HIS A 33 -3.21 -5.37 -6.58
CA HIS A 33 -3.23 -6.57 -5.76
C HIS A 33 -4.63 -7.00 -5.32
N ASN A 34 -5.68 -6.39 -5.89
CA ASN A 34 -7.07 -6.64 -5.54
C ASN A 34 -7.35 -6.56 -4.02
N ILE A 35 -6.80 -5.53 -3.37
CA ILE A 35 -6.97 -5.26 -1.94
C ILE A 35 -7.99 -4.13 -1.80
N GLU A 36 -9.12 -4.42 -1.15
CA GLU A 36 -10.16 -3.42 -0.91
C GLU A 36 -9.85 -2.60 0.35
N LEU A 37 -9.87 -1.27 0.22
CA LEU A 37 -9.71 -0.34 1.34
C LEU A 37 -11.06 0.00 2.00
N SER A 38 -11.82 -1.03 2.39
CA SER A 38 -13.20 -0.91 2.87
C SER A 38 -13.32 -0.61 4.37
N ARG A 39 -12.30 -0.92 5.17
CA ARG A 39 -12.34 -0.72 6.61
C ARG A 39 -11.93 0.70 6.99
N SER A 40 -12.62 1.24 7.99
CA SER A 40 -12.31 2.55 8.57
C SER A 40 -12.34 2.46 10.10
N GLN A 41 -11.22 2.77 10.74
CA GLN A 41 -11.08 2.80 12.21
C GLN A 41 -9.93 3.74 12.57
N ASN A 42 -9.94 4.32 13.78
CA ASN A 42 -8.85 5.15 14.29
C ASN A 42 -8.43 6.28 13.33
N LYS A 43 -9.40 6.90 12.67
CA LYS A 43 -9.18 7.94 11.64
C LYS A 43 -8.25 7.45 10.52
N ALA A 44 -8.38 6.21 10.08
CA ALA A 44 -7.65 5.68 8.93
C ALA A 44 -8.56 4.81 8.07
N ARG A 45 -8.34 4.81 6.76
CA ARG A 45 -8.96 3.87 5.82
C ARG A 45 -7.93 2.82 5.40
N PHE A 46 -8.28 1.54 5.49
CA PHE A 46 -7.32 0.46 5.28
C PHE A 46 -7.93 -0.85 4.77
N GLY A 47 -7.05 -1.71 4.25
CA GLY A 47 -7.37 -3.04 3.72
C GLY A 47 -6.16 -3.96 3.89
N ASP A 48 -6.38 -5.26 4.10
CA ASP A 48 -5.30 -6.24 4.15
C ASP A 48 -5.42 -7.25 3.02
N GLY A 49 -4.28 -7.76 2.60
CA GLY A 49 -4.19 -8.70 1.51
C GLY A 49 -2.77 -9.20 1.33
N TRP A 50 -2.47 -9.68 0.13
CA TRP A 50 -1.20 -10.34 -0.15
C TRP A 50 -0.54 -9.70 -1.36
N ILE A 51 0.73 -9.36 -1.22
CA ILE A 51 1.59 -8.88 -2.31
C ILE A 51 2.59 -9.98 -2.63
N THR A 52 2.65 -10.38 -3.90
CA THR A 52 3.68 -11.30 -4.40
C THR A 52 4.96 -10.53 -4.63
N ARG A 53 6.01 -10.89 -3.88
CA ARG A 53 7.36 -10.39 -4.08
C ARG A 53 8.04 -11.30 -5.11
N ARG A 54 8.37 -10.74 -6.28
CA ARG A 54 9.37 -11.37 -7.14
C ARG A 54 10.74 -11.13 -6.50
N ARG A 55 11.43 -12.20 -6.16
CA ARG A 55 12.87 -12.12 -5.86
C ARG A 55 13.59 -11.89 -7.18
N THR A 56 14.58 -11.02 -7.20
CA THR A 56 15.55 -11.04 -8.31
C THR A 56 16.14 -12.45 -8.34
N PRO A 57 16.18 -13.13 -9.50
CA PRO A 57 16.84 -14.41 -9.62
C PRO A 57 18.27 -14.27 -9.11
N ASP A 58 18.69 -15.19 -8.24
CA ASP A 58 20.09 -15.30 -7.84
C ASP A 58 20.90 -15.73 -9.08
N PRO A 59 21.95 -14.99 -9.49
CA PRO A 59 22.77 -15.37 -10.64
C PRO A 59 23.35 -16.79 -10.51
N ASP A 60 23.66 -17.21 -9.27
CA ASP A 60 24.25 -18.51 -8.97
C ASP A 60 23.19 -19.58 -8.69
N ASN A 61 21.92 -19.18 -8.56
CA ASN A 61 20.78 -20.09 -8.43
C ASN A 61 19.53 -19.51 -9.13
N PRO A 62 19.45 -19.60 -10.48
CA PRO A 62 18.37 -18.99 -11.25
C PRO A 62 17.00 -19.62 -10.98
N PHE A 63 16.97 -20.81 -10.38
CA PHE A 63 15.75 -21.49 -9.93
C PHE A 63 15.46 -21.30 -8.43
N GLY A 64 16.38 -20.67 -7.69
CA GLY A 64 16.34 -20.44 -6.25
C GLY A 64 15.55 -19.21 -5.87
N GLY A 65 14.23 -19.25 -6.07
CA GLY A 65 13.40 -18.13 -5.68
C GLY A 65 11.95 -18.28 -6.08
N LEU A 66 11.21 -19.11 -5.35
CA LEU A 66 9.76 -19.09 -5.45
C LEU A 66 9.25 -17.69 -5.09
N ALA A 67 8.27 -17.20 -5.85
CA ALA A 67 7.63 -15.93 -5.57
C ALA A 67 7.00 -15.98 -4.17
N GLU A 68 7.47 -15.13 -3.26
CA GLU A 68 7.02 -15.13 -1.87
C GLU A 68 5.78 -14.24 -1.73
N ARG A 69 4.72 -14.74 -1.08
CA ARG A 69 3.54 -13.93 -0.75
C ARG A 69 3.75 -13.25 0.60
N GLN A 70 3.80 -11.93 0.62
CA GLN A 70 3.85 -11.13 1.83
C GLN A 70 2.45 -10.64 2.20
N LYS A 71 1.96 -11.00 3.39
CA LYS A 71 0.76 -10.37 3.96
C LYS A 71 1.04 -8.90 4.29
N VAL A 72 0.20 -8.00 3.80
CA VAL A 72 0.32 -6.55 3.99
C VAL A 72 -0.98 -5.92 4.51
N LEU A 73 -0.83 -4.84 5.26
CA LEU A 73 -1.91 -3.89 5.59
C LEU A 73 -1.62 -2.57 4.86
N LEU A 74 -2.50 -2.17 3.95
CA LEU A 74 -2.43 -0.91 3.23
C LEU A 74 -3.25 0.14 3.98
N VAL A 75 -2.67 1.31 4.27
CA VAL A 75 -3.30 2.32 5.13
C VAL A 75 -3.20 3.72 4.53
N LYS A 76 -4.31 4.47 4.63
CA LYS A 76 -4.41 5.91 4.39
C LYS A 76 -4.91 6.60 5.67
N PRO A 77 -4.05 7.29 6.43
CA PRO A 77 -4.49 8.10 7.57
C PRO A 77 -5.46 9.19 7.12
N LEU A 78 -6.47 9.50 7.92
CA LEU A 78 -7.47 10.55 7.68
C LEU A 78 -7.29 11.71 8.68
N THR A 79 -6.08 11.85 9.24
CA THR A 79 -5.75 12.83 10.27
C THR A 79 -5.25 14.17 9.73
N TYR A 80 -5.06 14.29 8.41
CA TYR A 80 -4.21 15.31 7.76
C TYR A 80 -2.72 15.08 8.08
N MET A 81 -1.85 15.56 7.18
CA MET A 81 -0.41 15.27 7.17
C MET A 81 0.33 15.76 8.42
N ASN A 82 -0.15 16.83 9.04
CA ASN A 82 0.51 17.52 10.14
C ASN A 82 -0.11 17.22 11.51
N LYS A 83 -0.87 16.12 11.63
CA LYS A 83 -1.48 15.68 12.89
C LYS A 83 -1.15 14.24 13.23
#